data_AF-A0A258WHH0-F1
#
_entry.id   AF-A0A258WHH0-F1
#
_cell.length_a   1.000
_cell.length_b   1.000
_cell.length_c   1.000
_cell.angle_alpha   90.00
_cell.angle_beta   90.00
_cell.angle_gamma   90.00
#
_symmetry.space_group_name_H-M   'P 1'
#
loop_
_entity.id
_entity.type
_entity.pdbx_description
1 polymer ?
#
loop_
_entity_poly.entity_id
_entity_poly.type
_entity_poly.pdbx_seq_one_letter_code
_entity_poly.pdbx_strand_id
1 'polypeptide(L)'
;MYKNDFEGSNLSGIIDGKIEDYNGSKVIGRYSQNGFLLKLDSLPVHNMVQISFDLYIHDTWDGNTVKPEGPDIWIMNIDGWSAVYSTFANGLCTNCSQAFPVLQPSQVNGGFVFFNNKPNSNAIKTDLPGACKLKDSKGGTSMYKILRTFEHTESTLDIGCYAQLEDSDMANKNCNESWSVDNMMVKVIEFR
;
A
#
# COMPACT_ATOMS: atom_id res chain seq x y z
N MET A 1 13.37 -16.88 -3.74
CA MET A 1 11.95 -16.45 -3.85
C MET A 1 11.42 -16.29 -2.44
N TYR A 2 10.93 -15.10 -2.09
CA TYR A 2 10.24 -14.84 -0.84
C TYR A 2 8.73 -14.91 -1.07
N LYS A 3 7.99 -15.53 -0.15
CA LYS A 3 6.53 -15.55 -0.14
C LYS A 3 6.03 -15.51 1.30
N ASN A 4 5.05 -14.67 1.58
CA ASN A 4 4.38 -14.59 2.86
C ASN A 4 2.91 -14.19 2.66
N ASP A 5 2.00 -15.07 3.08
CA ASP A 5 0.55 -14.84 3.15
C ASP A 5 0.10 -14.50 4.59
N PHE A 6 1.06 -14.31 5.52
CA PHE A 6 0.87 -13.85 6.89
C PHE A 6 -0.02 -14.73 7.80
N GLU A 7 -0.61 -15.81 7.30
CA GLU A 7 -1.43 -16.76 8.07
C GLU A 7 -0.63 -17.41 9.21
N GLY A 8 0.65 -17.65 8.97
CA GLY A 8 1.59 -18.14 9.99
C GLY A 8 2.09 -17.08 10.98
N SER A 9 1.63 -15.82 10.86
CA SER A 9 2.12 -14.67 11.64
C SER A 9 3.65 -14.48 11.58
N ASN A 10 4.28 -14.91 10.49
CA ASN A 10 5.72 -14.85 10.32
C ASN A 10 6.15 -13.44 9.88
N LEU A 11 6.97 -12.79 10.70
CA LEU A 11 7.53 -11.46 10.44
C LEU A 11 9.06 -11.51 10.23
N SER A 12 9.62 -12.68 9.94
CA SER A 12 11.06 -12.83 9.69
C SER A 12 11.51 -11.92 8.53
N GLY A 13 12.55 -11.12 8.78
CA GLY A 13 13.05 -10.13 7.83
C GLY A 13 12.19 -8.88 7.72
N ILE A 14 11.11 -8.74 8.50
CA ILE A 14 10.23 -7.57 8.48
C ILE A 14 10.45 -6.75 9.76
N ILE A 15 10.87 -5.50 9.58
CA ILE A 15 10.98 -4.50 10.64
C ILE A 15 9.64 -3.76 10.74
N ASP A 16 9.19 -3.52 11.98
CA ASP A 16 7.91 -2.87 12.32
C ASP A 16 6.67 -3.59 11.76
N GLY A 17 6.82 -4.89 11.47
CA GLY A 17 5.74 -5.77 11.08
C GLY A 17 4.71 -5.94 12.19
N LYS A 18 3.43 -5.87 11.82
CA LYS A 18 2.29 -6.13 12.70
C LYS A 18 1.31 -7.04 12.00
N ILE A 19 0.78 -8.04 12.70
CA ILE A 19 -0.26 -8.92 12.17
C ILE A 19 -1.61 -8.51 12.74
N GLU A 20 -2.62 -8.44 11.87
CA GLU A 20 -4.02 -8.20 12.23
C GLU A 20 -4.93 -9.18 11.50
N ASP A 21 -6.09 -9.45 12.08
CA ASP A 21 -7.15 -10.21 11.42
C ASP A 21 -8.01 -9.27 10.59
N TYR A 22 -8.26 -9.62 9.33
CA TYR A 22 -9.14 -8.88 8.44
C TYR A 22 -9.88 -9.82 7.49
N ASN A 23 -11.21 -9.71 7.49
CA ASN A 23 -12.10 -10.44 6.56
C ASN A 23 -11.84 -11.96 6.50
N GLY A 24 -11.52 -12.58 7.64
CA GLY A 24 -11.30 -14.02 7.76
C GLY A 24 -9.89 -14.50 7.41
N SER A 25 -8.94 -13.59 7.16
CA SER A 25 -7.52 -13.87 6.90
C SER A 25 -6.64 -13.05 7.84
N LYS A 26 -5.33 -13.31 7.83
CA LYS A 26 -4.32 -12.46 8.45
C LYS A 26 -3.66 -11.56 7.43
N VAL A 27 -3.38 -10.33 7.84
CA VAL A 27 -2.71 -9.33 7.01
C VAL A 27 -1.56 -8.69 7.78
N ILE A 28 -0.54 -8.19 7.07
CA ILE A 28 0.43 -7.29 7.69
C ILE A 28 -0.14 -5.86 7.70
N GLY A 29 -0.23 -5.27 8.88
CA GLY A 29 -0.98 -4.06 9.15
C GLY A 29 -1.80 -4.18 10.42
N ARG A 30 -2.82 -3.34 10.63
CA ARG A 30 -3.15 -2.15 9.86
C ARG A 30 -2.26 -0.97 10.25
N TYR A 31 -1.84 -0.20 9.27
CA TYR A 31 -1.02 1.00 9.44
C TYR A 31 -1.80 2.25 9.03
N SER A 32 -1.56 3.37 9.72
CA SER A 32 -1.97 4.70 9.26
C SER A 32 -0.75 5.45 8.72
N GLN A 33 -0.05 6.27 9.52
CA GLN A 33 1.18 6.98 9.10
C GLN A 33 2.48 6.15 9.21
N ASN A 34 2.44 5.01 9.90
CA ASN A 34 3.57 4.09 10.01
C ASN A 34 3.59 3.10 8.83
N GLY A 35 4.50 2.14 8.89
CA GLY A 35 4.63 1.13 7.86
C GLY A 35 5.53 -0.02 8.30
N PHE A 36 6.08 -0.73 7.32
CA PHE A 36 7.04 -1.80 7.56
C PHE A 36 8.14 -1.78 6.51
N LEU A 37 9.26 -2.42 6.85
CA LEU A 37 10.40 -2.63 5.95
C LEU A 37 10.70 -4.13 5.88
N LEU A 38 10.55 -4.72 4.69
CA LEU A 38 11.06 -6.05 4.40
C LEU A 38 12.52 -5.96 3.94
N LYS A 39 13.40 -6.69 4.61
CA LYS A 39 14.81 -6.87 4.28
C LYS A 39 15.05 -8.29 3.78
N LEU A 40 15.63 -8.41 2.59
CA LEU A 40 16.07 -9.68 2.03
C LEU A 40 17.59 -9.63 1.83
N ASP A 41 18.35 -10.33 2.66
CA ASP A 41 19.81 -10.19 2.69
C ASP A 41 20.58 -11.24 1.85
N SER A 42 19.87 -12.12 1.14
CA SER A 42 20.49 -13.26 0.43
C SER A 42 19.68 -13.71 -0.78
N LEU A 43 19.49 -12.81 -1.74
CA LEU A 43 18.92 -13.12 -3.05
C LEU A 43 19.92 -13.93 -3.90
N PRO A 44 19.47 -14.97 -4.62
CA PRO A 44 20.33 -15.68 -5.58
C PRO A 44 20.62 -14.79 -6.79
N VAL A 45 21.59 -15.17 -7.64
CA VAL A 45 21.96 -14.43 -8.86
C VAL A 45 20.73 -14.20 -9.76
N HIS A 46 20.61 -12.97 -10.29
CA HIS A 46 19.50 -12.54 -11.13
C HIS A 46 19.81 -11.23 -11.87
N ASN A 47 18.90 -10.81 -12.74
CA ASN A 47 18.95 -9.54 -13.47
C ASN A 47 17.72 -8.65 -13.21
N MET A 48 16.62 -9.24 -12.76
CA MET A 48 15.42 -8.50 -12.39
C MET A 48 14.78 -9.07 -11.14
N VAL A 49 14.02 -8.22 -10.46
CA VAL A 49 13.13 -8.59 -9.38
C VAL A 49 11.69 -8.27 -9.79
N GLN A 50 10.77 -9.16 -9.43
CA GLN A 50 9.34 -8.94 -9.48
C GLN A 50 8.76 -8.99 -8.07
N ILE A 51 8.09 -7.91 -7.66
CA ILE A 51 7.36 -7.78 -6.41
C ILE A 51 5.87 -7.83 -6.71
N SER A 52 5.10 -8.59 -5.94
CA SER A 52 3.65 -8.53 -5.99
C SER A 52 3.01 -8.77 -4.64
N PHE A 53 1.88 -8.12 -4.37
CA PHE A 53 1.08 -8.30 -3.16
C PHE A 53 -0.31 -7.67 -3.35
N ASP A 54 -1.23 -8.01 -2.46
CA ASP A 54 -2.54 -7.40 -2.36
C ASP A 54 -2.46 -6.24 -1.37
N LEU A 55 -2.86 -5.04 -1.80
CA LEU A 55 -2.93 -3.84 -0.96
C LEU A 55 -4.38 -3.57 -0.62
N TYR A 56 -4.69 -3.49 0.67
CA TYR A 56 -6.00 -3.10 1.17
C TYR A 56 -5.96 -1.66 1.65
N ILE A 57 -6.89 -0.85 1.12
CA ILE A 57 -7.13 0.51 1.56
C ILE A 57 -8.43 0.50 2.35
N HIS A 58 -8.34 0.77 3.65
CA HIS A 58 -9.44 0.61 4.60
C HIS A 58 -10.09 1.92 4.98
N ASP A 59 -11.39 1.83 5.22
CA ASP A 59 -12.24 2.87 5.77
C ASP A 59 -12.24 4.12 4.88
N THR A 60 -12.07 5.34 5.37
CA THR A 60 -12.30 6.55 4.57
C THR A 60 -10.99 7.18 4.13
N TRP A 61 -10.59 7.04 2.87
CA TRP A 61 -9.43 7.78 2.33
C TRP A 61 -9.93 8.85 1.36
N ASP A 62 -9.49 10.09 1.56
CA ASP A 62 -9.95 11.29 0.86
C ASP A 62 -9.15 11.57 -0.44
N GLY A 63 -8.13 10.77 -0.73
CA GLY A 63 -7.40 10.76 -2.00
C GLY A 63 -6.65 12.05 -2.28
N ASN A 64 -6.98 12.74 -3.38
CA ASN A 64 -6.33 14.00 -3.79
C ASN A 64 -6.81 15.23 -3.02
N THR A 65 -7.70 15.06 -2.04
CA THR A 65 -8.19 16.18 -1.22
C THR A 65 -7.01 16.91 -0.59
N VAL A 66 -7.11 18.23 -0.51
CA VAL A 66 -6.06 19.06 0.09
C VAL A 66 -6.19 19.06 1.61
N LYS A 67 -5.16 19.55 2.30
CA LYS A 67 -5.19 19.66 3.77
C LYS A 67 -6.40 20.48 4.27
N PRO A 68 -6.95 20.14 5.44
CA PRO A 68 -6.43 19.16 6.41
C PRO A 68 -6.83 17.69 6.18
N GLU A 69 -7.73 17.39 5.25
CA GLU A 69 -8.28 16.04 5.03
C GLU A 69 -7.42 15.17 4.10
N GLY A 70 -6.42 15.74 3.42
CA GLY A 70 -5.54 14.97 2.55
C GLY A 70 -4.29 15.75 2.13
N PRO A 71 -3.53 15.27 1.14
CA PRO A 71 -3.79 14.07 0.34
C PRO A 71 -3.41 12.77 1.06
N ASP A 72 -4.15 11.70 0.79
CA ASP A 72 -3.90 10.37 1.34
C ASP A 72 -3.03 9.51 0.43
N ILE A 73 -1.74 9.51 0.72
CA ILE A 73 -0.71 8.94 -0.14
C ILE A 73 -0.25 7.61 0.43
N TRP A 74 -0.24 6.58 -0.40
CA TRP A 74 0.45 5.33 -0.11
C TRP A 74 1.78 5.27 -0.86
N ILE A 75 2.81 4.78 -0.16
CA ILE A 75 4.21 4.84 -0.60
C ILE A 75 4.83 3.45 -0.57
N MET A 76 5.49 3.08 -1.66
CA MET A 76 6.40 1.92 -1.71
C MET A 76 7.79 2.39 -2.13
N ASN A 77 8.78 2.11 -1.31
CA ASN A 77 10.18 2.32 -1.61
C ASN A 77 10.86 0.98 -1.88
N ILE A 78 11.77 0.97 -2.84
CA ILE A 78 12.64 -0.15 -3.20
C ILE A 78 14.07 0.38 -3.10
N ASP A 79 14.95 -0.22 -2.30
CA ASP A 79 16.35 0.20 -2.13
C ASP A 79 16.53 1.72 -1.94
N GLY A 80 15.60 2.34 -1.19
CA GLY A 80 15.61 3.78 -0.90
C GLY A 80 14.98 4.70 -1.95
N TRP A 81 14.62 4.21 -3.15
CA TRP A 81 13.91 5.01 -4.16
C TRP A 81 12.40 4.76 -4.13
N SER A 82 11.59 5.79 -4.40
CA SER A 82 10.13 5.67 -4.38
C SER A 82 9.58 5.03 -5.65
N ALA A 83 9.16 3.77 -5.54
CA ALA A 83 8.52 3.02 -6.60
C ALA A 83 7.06 3.38 -6.78
N VAL A 84 6.36 3.65 -5.69
CA VAL A 84 4.98 4.15 -5.71
C VAL A 84 4.91 5.33 -4.75
N TYR A 85 4.32 6.42 -5.23
CA TYR A 85 3.95 7.60 -4.48
C TYR A 85 2.62 8.07 -5.09
N SER A 86 1.51 7.53 -4.59
CA SER A 86 0.21 7.69 -5.24
C SER A 86 -0.89 7.82 -4.20
N THR A 87 -1.87 8.65 -4.49
CA THR A 87 -3.05 8.80 -3.64
C THR A 87 -4.09 7.72 -3.95
N PHE A 88 -4.86 7.36 -2.92
CA PHE A 88 -5.97 6.43 -3.00
C PHE A 88 -7.21 7.08 -2.39
N ALA A 89 -8.38 6.87 -3.00
CA ALA A 89 -9.65 7.33 -2.46
C ALA A 89 -10.55 6.13 -2.18
N ASN A 90 -11.11 6.07 -0.98
CA ASN A 90 -11.88 4.93 -0.48
C ASN A 90 -12.95 5.37 0.52
N GLY A 91 -13.90 4.49 0.82
CA GLY A 91 -14.88 4.69 1.89
C GLY A 91 -15.97 5.67 1.51
N LEU A 92 -16.99 5.19 0.80
CA LEU A 92 -18.23 5.89 0.41
C LEU A 92 -18.09 7.32 -0.19
N CYS A 93 -16.88 7.83 -0.38
CA CYS A 93 -16.66 9.15 -0.94
C CYS A 93 -16.98 9.15 -2.44
N THR A 94 -18.00 9.91 -2.83
CA THR A 94 -18.45 9.99 -4.23
C THR A 94 -17.82 11.16 -4.99
N ASN A 95 -17.28 12.15 -4.29
CA ASN A 95 -16.75 13.38 -4.87
C ASN A 95 -15.21 13.50 -4.74
N CYS A 96 -14.55 12.49 -4.19
CA CYS A 96 -13.10 12.42 -4.10
C CYS A 96 -12.49 11.99 -5.44
N SER A 97 -11.18 12.10 -5.54
CA SER A 97 -10.40 11.55 -6.66
C SER A 97 -9.10 10.94 -6.15
N GLN A 98 -8.47 10.10 -6.96
CA GLN A 98 -7.21 9.46 -6.63
C GLN A 98 -6.24 9.47 -7.81
N ALA A 99 -4.95 9.36 -7.54
CA ALA A 99 -3.92 9.25 -8.56
C ALA A 99 -3.80 7.84 -9.10
N PHE A 100 -3.88 6.82 -8.24
CA PHE A 100 -3.72 5.43 -8.66
C PHE A 100 -4.74 5.08 -9.76
N PRO A 101 -4.35 4.45 -10.88
CA PRO A 101 -3.11 3.68 -11.11
C PRO A 101 -1.87 4.47 -11.55
N VAL A 102 -1.90 5.80 -11.58
CA VAL A 102 -0.68 6.59 -11.82
C VAL A 102 0.22 6.50 -10.60
N LEU A 103 1.38 5.86 -10.74
CA LEU A 103 2.24 5.47 -9.61
C LEU A 103 3.09 6.60 -9.04
N GLN A 104 3.24 7.71 -9.77
CA GLN A 104 4.04 8.87 -9.39
C GLN A 104 3.34 10.15 -9.88
N PRO A 105 3.28 11.23 -9.07
CA PRO A 105 2.78 12.51 -9.53
C PRO A 105 3.70 13.12 -10.58
N SER A 106 3.19 14.06 -11.37
CA SER A 106 4.06 14.96 -12.13
C SER A 106 4.59 16.08 -11.23
N GLN A 107 5.75 16.62 -11.57
CA GLN A 107 6.28 17.82 -10.92
C GLN A 107 6.03 19.04 -11.79
N VAL A 108 5.35 20.04 -11.23
CA VAL A 108 5.05 21.31 -11.90
C VAL A 108 5.36 22.45 -10.93
N ASN A 109 6.21 23.39 -11.34
CA ASN A 109 6.59 24.56 -10.54
C ASN A 109 7.05 24.23 -9.11
N GLY A 110 7.76 23.11 -8.94
CA GLY A 110 8.27 22.67 -7.63
C GLY A 110 7.23 21.98 -6.73
N GLY A 111 5.99 21.79 -7.19
CA GLY A 111 4.95 21.03 -6.50
C GLY A 111 4.62 19.71 -7.18
N PHE A 112 4.03 18.78 -6.43
CA PHE A 112 3.47 17.56 -6.97
C PHE A 112 2.04 17.79 -7.49
N VAL A 113 1.75 17.26 -8.67
CA VAL A 113 0.42 17.26 -9.27
C VAL A 113 -0.02 15.82 -9.48
N PHE A 114 -1.04 15.43 -8.72
CA PHE A 114 -1.64 14.10 -8.80
C PHE A 114 -2.66 14.03 -9.94
N PHE A 115 -2.76 12.86 -10.57
CA PHE A 115 -3.79 12.59 -11.57
C PHE A 115 -5.16 12.44 -10.88
N ASN A 116 -6.26 12.76 -11.59
CA ASN A 116 -7.62 12.73 -11.05
C ASN A 116 -8.43 11.58 -11.63
N ASN A 117 -8.21 10.36 -11.14
CA ASN A 117 -9.07 9.21 -11.40
C ASN A 117 -10.25 9.17 -10.41
N LYS A 118 -11.32 8.46 -10.78
CA LYS A 118 -12.44 8.21 -9.87
C LYS A 118 -11.99 7.35 -8.67
N PRO A 119 -12.66 7.44 -7.51
CA PRO A 119 -12.39 6.55 -6.38
C PRO A 119 -12.47 5.08 -6.79
N ASN A 120 -11.63 4.25 -6.19
CA ASN A 120 -11.50 2.82 -6.47
C ASN A 120 -11.04 2.45 -7.90
N SER A 121 -10.49 3.41 -8.66
CA SER A 121 -9.97 3.12 -10.00
C SER A 121 -8.87 2.06 -9.95
N ASN A 122 -9.01 1.02 -10.78
CA ASN A 122 -8.09 -0.13 -10.84
C ASN A 122 -8.06 -1.00 -9.56
N ALA A 123 -9.05 -0.87 -8.67
CA ALA A 123 -9.28 -1.83 -7.59
C ALA A 123 -9.83 -3.16 -8.16
N ILE A 124 -9.44 -4.27 -7.56
CA ILE A 124 -9.93 -5.62 -7.86
C ILE A 124 -11.20 -5.93 -7.08
N LYS A 125 -11.31 -5.43 -5.85
CA LYS A 125 -12.52 -5.53 -5.02
C LYS A 125 -12.84 -4.17 -4.42
N THR A 126 -14.11 -3.83 -4.35
CA THR A 126 -14.61 -2.52 -3.90
C THR A 126 -15.79 -2.62 -2.95
N ASP A 127 -16.18 -3.82 -2.57
CA ASP A 127 -17.38 -4.14 -1.78
C ASP A 127 -17.05 -4.77 -0.42
N LEU A 128 -15.76 -4.86 -0.06
CA LEU A 128 -15.33 -5.41 1.21
C LEU A 128 -15.76 -4.51 2.39
N PRO A 129 -16.02 -5.10 3.58
CA PRO A 129 -16.31 -4.32 4.78
C PRO A 129 -15.12 -3.42 5.16
N GLY A 130 -15.38 -2.33 5.87
CA GLY A 130 -14.31 -1.53 6.49
C GLY A 130 -13.54 -2.36 7.54
N ALA A 131 -12.36 -1.90 7.92
CA ALA A 131 -11.61 -2.57 8.96
C ALA A 131 -11.93 -2.04 10.36
N CYS A 132 -12.48 -0.82 10.46
CA CYS A 132 -12.84 -0.23 11.74
C CYS A 132 -14.06 0.71 11.66
N LYS A 133 -13.90 1.93 11.13
CA LYS A 133 -14.98 2.94 11.07
C LYS A 133 -16.17 2.49 10.24
N LEU A 134 -15.91 1.80 9.12
CA LEU A 134 -16.89 1.31 8.16
C LEU A 134 -17.06 -0.22 8.24
N LYS A 135 -16.77 -0.86 9.37
CA LYS A 135 -16.78 -2.33 9.52
C LYS A 135 -18.10 -3.00 9.10
N ASP A 136 -19.22 -2.32 9.30
CA ASP A 136 -20.56 -2.83 8.98
C ASP A 136 -21.08 -2.35 7.60
N SER A 137 -20.24 -1.62 6.85
CA SER A 137 -20.58 -1.02 5.56
C SER A 137 -19.87 -1.74 4.42
N LYS A 138 -20.63 -2.18 3.42
CA LYS A 138 -20.05 -2.64 2.15
C LYS A 138 -19.32 -1.50 1.46
N GLY A 139 -18.14 -1.79 0.90
CA GLY A 139 -17.28 -0.80 0.27
C GLY A 139 -16.56 0.11 1.28
N GLY A 140 -16.42 -0.36 2.52
CA GLY A 140 -15.52 0.23 3.49
C GLY A 140 -14.06 -0.09 3.18
N THR A 141 -13.74 -1.12 2.42
CA THR A 141 -12.36 -1.42 1.98
C THR A 141 -12.32 -1.69 0.48
N SER A 142 -11.27 -1.21 -0.18
CA SER A 142 -10.91 -1.61 -1.54
C SER A 142 -9.60 -2.38 -1.55
N MET A 143 -9.48 -3.34 -2.46
CA MET A 143 -8.30 -4.19 -2.63
C MET A 143 -7.69 -3.97 -4.01
N TYR A 144 -6.38 -3.76 -4.07
CA TYR A 144 -5.61 -3.55 -5.28
C TYR A 144 -4.53 -4.62 -5.40
N LYS A 145 -4.12 -4.97 -6.62
CA LYS A 145 -2.90 -5.74 -6.85
C LYS A 145 -1.76 -4.80 -7.19
N ILE A 146 -0.72 -4.82 -6.38
CA ILE A 146 0.55 -4.20 -6.73
C ILE A 146 1.41 -5.26 -7.42
N LEU A 147 1.95 -4.91 -8.59
CA LEU A 147 2.87 -5.73 -9.35
C LEU A 147 3.93 -4.81 -9.96
N ARG A 148 5.19 -5.00 -9.58
CA ARG A 148 6.33 -4.25 -10.12
C ARG A 148 7.45 -5.19 -10.50
N THR A 149 7.98 -4.99 -11.71
CA THR A 149 9.18 -5.67 -12.19
C THR A 149 10.21 -4.59 -12.53
N PHE A 150 11.45 -4.77 -12.09
CA PHE A 150 12.53 -3.81 -12.27
C PHE A 150 13.88 -4.53 -12.35
N GLU A 151 14.86 -3.88 -12.98
CA GLU A 151 16.23 -4.36 -13.05
C GLU A 151 16.88 -4.29 -11.67
N HIS A 152 17.56 -5.35 -11.28
CA HIS A 152 18.23 -5.47 -9.99
C HIS A 152 19.21 -6.65 -10.03
N THR A 153 20.36 -6.51 -9.39
CA THR A 153 21.44 -7.52 -9.40
C THR A 153 22.07 -7.76 -8.02
N GLU A 154 21.81 -6.88 -7.04
CA GLU A 154 22.41 -6.99 -5.72
C GLU A 154 21.88 -8.24 -4.98
N SER A 155 22.68 -8.78 -4.06
CA SER A 155 22.25 -9.89 -3.22
C SER A 155 21.29 -9.46 -2.11
N THR A 156 21.14 -8.15 -1.88
CA THR A 156 20.25 -7.57 -0.87
C THR A 156 19.13 -6.78 -1.53
N LEU A 157 17.95 -6.73 -0.91
CA LEU A 157 16.82 -5.93 -1.36
C LEU A 157 16.00 -5.44 -0.17
N ASP A 158 15.76 -4.13 -0.14
CA ASP A 158 14.92 -3.46 0.84
C ASP A 158 13.60 -3.00 0.21
N ILE A 159 12.46 -3.41 0.77
CA ILE A 159 11.11 -2.99 0.34
C ILE A 159 10.39 -2.35 1.53
N GLY A 160 10.22 -1.03 1.48
CA GLY A 160 9.49 -0.28 2.50
C GLY A 160 8.10 0.13 2.02
N CYS A 161 7.07 -0.11 2.83
CA CYS A 161 5.70 0.31 2.54
C CYS A 161 5.22 1.24 3.66
N TYR A 162 4.69 2.42 3.30
CA TYR A 162 4.31 3.49 4.23
C TYR A 162 3.07 4.23 3.71
N ALA A 163 2.54 5.16 4.52
CA ALA A 163 1.58 6.14 4.03
C ALA A 163 1.76 7.51 4.68
N GLN A 164 1.33 8.54 3.97
CA GLN A 164 1.12 9.90 4.46
C GLN A 164 -0.38 10.14 4.44
N LEU A 165 -1.01 9.94 5.59
CA LEU A 165 -2.44 10.15 5.78
C LEU A 165 -2.62 11.39 6.64
N GLU A 166 -3.54 12.27 6.28
CA GLU A 166 -3.82 13.53 6.97
C GLU A 166 -5.22 13.42 7.60
N ASP A 167 -5.28 13.51 8.92
CA ASP A 167 -6.55 13.36 9.64
C ASP A 167 -6.55 14.31 10.82
N SER A 168 -7.65 15.05 10.97
CA SER A 168 -7.86 15.96 12.09
C SER A 168 -8.15 15.24 13.40
N ASP A 169 -8.70 14.01 13.37
CA ASP A 169 -8.92 13.16 14.53
C ASP A 169 -7.71 12.26 14.79
N MET A 170 -6.69 12.85 15.43
CA MET A 170 -5.47 12.14 15.81
C MET A 170 -5.71 10.94 16.74
N ALA A 171 -6.82 10.88 17.49
CA ALA A 171 -7.10 9.80 18.43
C ALA A 171 -7.64 8.55 17.72
N ASN A 172 -8.48 8.73 16.69
CA ASN A 172 -9.10 7.62 15.96
C ASN A 172 -8.52 7.43 14.55
N LYS A 173 -7.43 8.10 14.22
CA LYS A 173 -6.82 8.09 12.89
C LYS A 173 -6.65 6.69 12.29
N ASN A 174 -6.12 5.72 13.03
CA ASN A 174 -5.95 4.35 12.53
C ASN A 174 -7.28 3.57 12.36
N CYS A 175 -8.37 4.04 12.96
CA CYS A 175 -9.72 3.53 12.71
C CYS A 175 -10.38 4.21 11.51
N ASN A 176 -10.02 5.47 11.25
CA ASN A 176 -10.53 6.28 10.16
C ASN A 176 -9.87 5.93 8.82
N GLU A 177 -8.54 5.86 8.82
CA GLU A 177 -7.68 5.74 7.65
C GLU A 177 -6.55 4.77 7.96
N SER A 178 -6.65 3.60 7.35
CA SER A 178 -5.58 2.61 7.47
C SER A 178 -5.41 1.76 6.23
N TRP A 179 -4.31 1.03 6.16
CA TRP A 179 -4.02 0.10 5.08
C TRP A 179 -3.34 -1.16 5.63
N SER A 180 -3.41 -2.23 4.85
CA SER A 180 -2.71 -3.49 5.11
C SER A 180 -2.27 -4.15 3.81
N VAL A 181 -1.40 -5.14 3.93
CA VAL A 181 -0.90 -5.93 2.80
C VAL A 181 -1.10 -7.41 3.07
N ASP A 182 -1.32 -8.17 2.01
CA ASP A 182 -1.37 -9.63 2.04
C ASP A 182 -0.74 -10.25 0.79
N ASN A 183 -0.48 -11.55 0.81
CA ASN A 183 0.01 -12.36 -0.31
C ASN A 183 1.27 -11.79 -0.95
N MET A 184 2.24 -11.40 -0.11
CA MET A 184 3.48 -10.78 -0.54
C MET A 184 4.43 -11.80 -1.16
N MET A 185 4.93 -11.47 -2.35
CA MET A 185 5.86 -12.30 -3.11
C MET A 185 6.97 -11.45 -3.72
N VAL A 186 8.20 -11.95 -3.60
CA VAL A 186 9.38 -11.44 -4.30
C VAL A 186 10.03 -12.57 -5.08
N LYS A 187 10.08 -12.41 -6.40
CA LYS A 187 10.66 -13.36 -7.34
C LYS A 187 11.85 -12.71 -8.03
N VAL A 188 12.94 -13.44 -8.17
CA VAL A 188 14.07 -13.02 -9.00
C VAL A 188 13.99 -13.66 -10.38
N ILE A 189 14.54 -13.00 -11.40
CA ILE A 189 14.51 -13.42 -12.81
C ILE A 189 15.91 -13.27 -13.39
N GLU A 190 16.43 -14.33 -14.00
CA GLU A 190 17.71 -14.37 -14.70
C GLU A 190 17.46 -14.44 -16.21
N PHE A 191 18.16 -13.61 -16.99
CA PHE A 191 18.20 -13.74 -18.44
C PHE A 191 19.21 -14.82 -18.80
N ARG A 192 18.76 -15.80 -19.59
CA ARG A 192 19.66 -16.82 -20.16
C ARG A 192 20.43 -16.28 -21.35
#